data_AF-A0A6A1V1U6-F1
#
_entry.id   AF-A0A6A1V1U6-F1
#
_cell.length_a   1.000
_cell.length_b   1.000
_cell.length_c   1.000
_cell.angle_alpha   90.00
_cell.angle_beta   90.00
_cell.angle_gamma   90.00
#
_symmetry.space_group_name_H-M   'P 1'
#
loop_
_entity.id
_entity.type
_entity.pdbx_description
1 polymer ?
#
loop_
_entity_poly.entity_id
_entity_poly.type
_entity_poly.pdbx_seq_one_letter_code
_entity_poly.pdbx_strand_id
1 'polypeptide(L)'
;MRSMCDGHSQKARQSLFWEKIAIIWYDECMLRYFNRSIFSTMTVRQRVVMINTQNTTPLGVYNELVNTAMEDLAKQALGPPIGAKKFGTSKVNLMSRTQ
;
A
#
# COMPACT_ATOMS: atom_id res chain seq x y z
N MET A 1 -12.96 13.83 4.22
CA MET A 1 -11.65 13.29 3.75
C MET A 1 -10.47 14.00 4.39
N ARG A 2 -10.19 15.28 4.14
CA ARG A 2 -9.08 16.01 4.82
C ARG A 2 -9.21 16.03 6.36
N SER A 3 -10.43 16.28 6.84
CA SER A 3 -10.75 16.39 8.28
C SER A 3 -10.42 15.15 9.13
N MET A 4 -10.53 13.93 8.58
CA MET A 4 -10.19 12.69 9.30
C MET A 4 -8.67 12.55 9.49
N CYS A 5 -7.89 12.91 8.48
CA CYS A 5 -6.43 12.91 8.58
C CYS A 5 -5.94 14.01 9.54
N ASP A 6 -6.57 15.17 9.52
CA ASP A 6 -6.18 16.34 10.33
C ASP A 6 -6.48 16.13 11.83
N GLY A 7 -7.64 15.57 12.17
CA GLY A 7 -8.03 15.34 13.58
C GLY A 7 -7.17 14.30 14.31
N HIS A 8 -6.75 13.23 13.62
CA HIS A 8 -5.97 12.14 14.21
C HIS A 8 -4.46 12.40 14.25
N SER A 9 -3.98 13.41 13.51
CA SER A 9 -2.59 13.88 13.56
C SER A 9 -2.13 14.34 14.95
N GLN A 10 -3.06 14.78 15.81
CA GLN A 10 -2.76 15.22 17.18
C GLN A 10 -2.42 14.04 18.11
N LYS A 11 -3.02 12.86 17.90
CA LYS A 11 -2.83 11.67 18.75
C LYS A 11 -1.47 10.99 18.52
N ALA A 12 -0.99 11.00 17.27
CA ALA A 12 0.32 10.50 16.87
C ALA A 12 1.49 11.24 17.55
N ARG A 13 1.28 12.47 18.02
CA ARG A 13 2.30 13.35 18.59
C ARG A 13 2.72 12.95 20.01
N GLN A 14 1.91 12.13 20.71
CA GLN A 14 2.10 11.79 22.12
C GLN A 14 2.94 10.52 22.37
N SER A 15 3.27 9.75 21.34
CA SER A 15 4.05 8.50 21.46
C SER A 15 5.56 8.80 21.49
N LEU A 16 6.21 8.62 22.65
CA LEU A 16 7.63 8.97 22.89
C LEU A 16 8.56 7.75 22.82
N PHE A 17 9.37 7.63 21.77
CA PHE A 17 10.65 6.88 21.75
C PHE A 17 11.60 7.55 20.74
N TRP A 18 12.92 7.46 20.92
CA TRP A 18 13.95 8.27 20.25
C TRP A 18 14.17 8.05 18.74
N GLU A 19 13.25 7.42 18.04
CA GLU A 19 12.97 7.70 16.62
C GLU A 19 11.44 7.71 16.47
N LYS A 20 10.79 8.85 16.75
CA LYS A 20 9.32 8.95 16.77
C LYS A 20 8.74 8.75 15.37
N ILE A 21 8.47 7.50 15.02
CA ILE A 21 7.63 7.12 13.88
C ILE A 21 6.24 6.81 14.42
N ALA A 22 5.24 7.53 13.94
CA ALA A 22 3.85 7.16 14.14
C ALA A 22 3.24 6.83 12.78
N ILE A 23 2.68 5.63 12.65
CA ILE A 23 1.99 5.18 11.44
C ILE A 23 0.60 4.76 11.83
N ILE A 24 -0.40 5.34 11.16
CA ILE A 24 -1.80 4.99 11.34
C ILE A 24 -2.31 4.55 9.98
N TRP A 25 -2.95 3.39 9.93
CA TRP A 25 -3.53 2.81 8.74
C TRP A 25 -5.05 2.73 8.90
N TYR A 26 -5.74 3.25 7.89
CA TYR A 26 -7.16 3.07 7.63
C TYR A 26 -7.30 2.52 6.21
N ASP A 27 -8.42 1.88 5.90
CA ASP A 27 -8.68 1.31 4.56
C ASP A 27 -8.55 2.36 3.44
N GLU A 28 -8.93 3.60 3.76
CA GLU A 28 -8.89 4.73 2.82
C GLU A 28 -7.62 5.58 2.93
N CYS A 29 -6.85 5.46 4.02
CA CYS A 29 -5.74 6.37 4.28
C CYS A 29 -4.65 5.82 5.20
N MET A 30 -3.40 6.11 4.85
CA MET A 30 -2.23 5.92 5.71
C MET A 30 -1.66 7.28 6.10
N LEU A 31 -1.50 7.53 7.40
CA LEU A 31 -0.79 8.68 7.92
C LEU A 31 0.54 8.22 8.53
N ARG A 32 1.65 8.79 8.04
CA ARG A 32 2.99 8.55 8.59
C ARG A 32 3.62 9.85 9.06
N TYR A 33 3.88 9.95 10.36
CA TYR A 33 4.69 11.01 10.96
C TYR A 33 6.07 10.49 11.28
N PHE A 34 7.08 11.31 11.02
CA PHE A 34 8.46 11.07 11.44
C PHE A 34 9.06 12.41 11.85
N ASN A 35 9.89 12.42 12.89
CA ASN A 35 10.60 13.62 13.33
C ASN A 35 11.66 14.15 12.34
N ARG A 36 11.93 13.44 11.24
CA ARG A 36 12.81 13.83 10.13
C ARG A 36 12.05 13.74 8.82
N SER A 37 12.52 14.43 7.78
CA SER A 37 11.87 14.35 6.46
C SER A 37 11.86 12.92 5.94
N ILE A 38 10.69 12.48 5.49
CA ILE A 38 10.44 11.16 4.88
C ILE A 38 10.04 11.28 3.41
N PHE A 39 9.85 12.50 2.91
CA PHE A 39 9.49 12.73 1.52
C PHE A 39 10.62 12.25 0.61
N SER A 40 10.26 11.60 -0.50
CA SER A 40 11.19 11.01 -1.48
C SER A 40 12.13 9.92 -0.94
N THR A 41 11.92 9.45 0.30
CA THR A 41 12.72 8.37 0.91
C THR A 41 11.91 7.07 0.94
N MET A 42 12.29 6.09 0.12
CA MET A 42 11.65 4.78 0.11
C MET A 42 11.98 4.00 1.40
N THR A 43 10.98 3.46 2.08
CA THR A 43 11.14 2.57 3.25
C THR A 43 10.27 1.33 3.06
N VAL A 44 10.88 0.15 3.01
CA VAL A 44 10.16 -1.12 2.79
C VAL A 44 9.61 -1.73 4.10
N ARG A 45 10.19 -1.37 5.26
CA ARG A 45 9.87 -1.98 6.56
C ARG A 45 8.47 -1.66 7.12
N GLN A 46 7.72 -0.75 6.50
CA GLN A 46 6.45 -0.25 7.01
C GLN A 46 5.30 -0.74 6.16
N ARG A 47 4.99 -2.04 6.29
CA ARG A 47 3.91 -2.71 5.58
C ARG A 47 2.90 -3.26 6.57
N VAL A 48 1.61 -3.09 6.29
CA VAL A 48 0.55 -3.92 6.87
C VAL A 48 0.34 -5.10 5.94
N VAL A 49 0.42 -6.32 6.47
CA VAL A 49 0.17 -7.55 5.71
C VAL A 49 -1.21 -8.06 6.08
N MET A 50 -2.11 -8.12 5.11
CA MET A 50 -3.38 -8.81 5.24
C MET A 50 -3.25 -10.16 4.55
N ILE A 51 -3.35 -11.25 5.31
CA ILE A 51 -3.21 -12.61 4.82
C ILE A 51 -4.59 -13.22 4.68
N ASN A 52 -4.89 -13.76 3.49
CA ASN A 52 -6.06 -14.60 3.31
C ASN A 52 -5.70 -16.03 3.73
N THR A 53 -6.47 -16.62 4.66
CA THR A 53 -6.31 -18.00 5.13
C THR A 53 -7.14 -19.01 4.35
N GLN A 54 -7.91 -18.57 3.35
CA GLN A 54 -8.73 -19.45 2.52
C GLN A 54 -7.89 -20.20 1.50
N ASN A 55 -8.30 -21.43 1.21
CA ASN A 55 -7.68 -22.23 0.16
C ASN A 55 -8.05 -21.66 -1.22
N THR A 56 -7.04 -21.45 -2.05
CA THR A 56 -7.22 -21.09 -3.45
C THR A 56 -6.89 -22.30 -4.31
N THR A 57 -7.84 -22.75 -5.13
CA THR A 57 -7.66 -23.86 -6.07
C THR A 57 -8.22 -23.42 -7.42
N PRO A 58 -7.49 -23.57 -8.54
CA PRO A 58 -6.14 -24.15 -8.70
C PRO A 58 -4.99 -23.15 -8.44
N LEU A 59 -3.95 -23.59 -7.72
CA LEU A 59 -2.79 -22.76 -7.33
C LEU A 59 -1.97 -22.20 -8.52
N GLY A 60 -1.87 -22.96 -9.62
CA GLY A 60 -1.10 -22.54 -10.80
C GLY A 60 -1.69 -21.30 -11.47
N VAL A 61 -3.01 -21.31 -11.72
CA VAL A 61 -3.74 -20.18 -12.31
C VAL A 61 -3.70 -18.96 -11.38
N TYR A 62 -3.84 -19.18 -10.07
CA TYR A 62 -3.73 -18.12 -9.08
C TYR A 62 -2.36 -17.43 -9.14
N ASN A 63 -1.26 -18.20 -9.10
CA ASN A 63 0.09 -17.64 -9.10
C ASN A 63 0.40 -16.88 -10.40
N GLU A 64 -0.01 -17.42 -11.56
CA GLU A 64 0.15 -16.74 -12.84
C GLU A 64 -0.59 -15.40 -12.88
N LEU A 65 -1.85 -15.39 -12.41
CA LEU A 65 -2.69 -14.20 -12.39
C LEU A 65 -2.11 -13.13 -11.46
N VAL A 66 -1.66 -13.53 -10.26
CA VAL A 66 -1.03 -12.62 -9.29
C VAL A 66 0.26 -12.04 -9.86
N ASN A 67 1.13 -12.86 -10.46
CA ASN A 67 2.39 -12.37 -11.05
C ASN A 67 2.12 -11.37 -12.17
N THR A 68 1.23 -11.71 -13.10
CA THR A 68 0.87 -10.84 -14.23
C THR A 68 0.29 -9.50 -13.73
N ALA A 69 -0.64 -9.56 -12.77
CA ALA A 69 -1.24 -8.35 -12.20
C ALA A 69 -0.18 -7.48 -11.50
N MET A 70 0.75 -8.07 -10.76
CA MET A 70 1.83 -7.33 -10.08
C MET A 70 2.80 -6.67 -11.07
N GLU A 71 3.13 -7.34 -12.18
CA GLU A 71 3.96 -6.75 -13.24
C GLU A 71 3.27 -5.56 -13.90
N ASP A 72 1.98 -5.67 -14.21
CA ASP A 72 1.22 -4.59 -14.83
C ASP A 72 1.06 -3.39 -13.89
N LEU A 73 0.83 -3.65 -12.61
CA LEU A 73 0.81 -2.62 -11.57
C LEU A 73 2.16 -1.90 -11.44
N ALA A 74 3.27 -2.64 -11.53
CA ALA A 74 4.60 -2.05 -11.50
C ALA A 74 4.81 -1.13 -12.71
N LYS A 75 4.42 -1.57 -13.92
CA LYS A 75 4.49 -0.74 -15.14
C LYS A 75 3.64 0.53 -15.00
N GLN A 76 2.41 0.41 -14.48
CA GLN A 76 1.53 1.56 -14.23
C GLN A 76 2.10 2.54 -13.22
N ALA A 77 2.71 2.06 -12.14
CA ALA A 77 3.31 2.93 -11.13
C ALA A 77 4.59 3.62 -11.63
N LEU A 78 5.33 2.99 -12.54
CA LEU A 78 6.57 3.54 -13.10
C LEU A 78 6.34 4.52 -14.25
N GLY A 79 5.26 4.37 -15.01
CA GLY A 79 4.94 5.19 -16.19
C GLY A 79 4.85 6.71 -15.96
N PRO A 80 4.24 7.22 -14.87
CA PRO A 80 4.13 8.65 -14.64
C PRO A 80 5.49 9.36 -14.48
N PRO A 81 5.62 10.63 -14.91
CA PRO A 81 6.88 11.37 -14.82
C PRO A 81 7.29 11.68 -13.38
N ILE A 82 8.54 12.14 -13.20
CA ILE A 82 9.04 12.60 -11.89
C ILE A 82 8.17 13.76 -11.39
N GLY A 83 7.76 13.70 -10.12
CA GLY A 83 6.86 14.70 -9.51
C GLY A 83 5.37 14.39 -9.65
N ALA A 84 4.98 13.45 -10.53
CA ALA A 84 3.61 12.94 -10.57
C ALA A 84 3.37 11.91 -9.45
N LYS A 85 2.11 11.77 -9.03
CA LYS A 85 1.70 10.69 -8.12
C LYS A 85 1.85 9.36 -8.84
N LYS A 86 2.61 8.44 -8.24
CA LYS A 86 2.88 7.09 -8.76
C LYS A 86 2.11 6.08 -7.92
N PHE A 87 1.02 5.54 -8.47
CA PHE A 87 0.23 4.49 -7.85
C PHE A 87 -0.40 3.60 -8.94
N GLY A 88 -0.68 2.34 -8.61
CA GLY A 88 -1.38 1.40 -9.47
C GLY A 88 -2.38 0.59 -8.63
N THR A 89 -3.56 0.31 -9.18
CA THR A 89 -4.54 -0.60 -8.59
C THR A 89 -5.18 -1.43 -9.68
N SER A 90 -5.45 -2.70 -9.39
CA SER A 90 -6.04 -3.63 -10.35
C SER A 90 -6.91 -4.64 -9.62
N LYS A 91 -8.02 -5.00 -10.26
CA LYS A 91 -8.91 -6.07 -9.82
C LYS A 91 -8.91 -7.13 -10.91
N VAL A 92 -8.51 -8.34 -10.53
CA VAL A 92 -8.47 -9.49 -11.42
C VAL A 92 -9.43 -10.57 -10.91
N ASN A 93 -10.07 -11.27 -11.84
CA ASN A 93 -10.99 -12.36 -11.51
C ASN A 93 -10.27 -13.68 -11.69
N LEU A 94 -10.31 -14.54 -10.66
CA LEU A 94 -9.65 -15.85 -10.69
C LEU A 94 -10.24 -16.79 -11.74
N MET A 95 -11.49 -16.57 -12.14
CA MET A 95 -12.26 -17.42 -13.05
C MET A 95 -12.42 -16.83 -14.46
N SER A 96 -11.74 -15.72 -14.80
CA SER A 96 -11.97 -15.04 -16.09
C SER A 96 -11.16 -15.59 -17.27
N ARG A 97 -10.35 -16.63 -17.11
CA ARG A 97 -9.80 -17.42 -18.22
C ARG A 97 -10.66 -18.65 -18.49
N THR A 98 -11.91 -18.41 -18.84
CA THR A 98 -12.72 -19.37 -19.56
C THR A 98 -13.43 -18.61 -20.68
N GLN A 99 -12.70 -18.37 -21.77
CA GLN A 99 -13.23 -18.31 -23.12
C GLN A 99 -12.12 -18.60 -24.12
#